data_AF-A0A2V9NDD1-F1
#
_entry.id   AF-A0A2V9NDD1-F1
#
_cell.length_a   1.000
_cell.length_b   1.000
_cell.length_c   1.000
_cell.angle_alpha   90.00
_cell.angle_beta   90.00
_cell.angle_gamma   90.00
#
_symmetry.space_group_name_H-M   'P 1'
#
loop_
_entity.id
_entity.type
_entity.pdbx_description
1 polymer ?
#
loop_
_entity_poly.entity_id
_entity_poly.type
_entity_poly.pdbx_seq_one_letter_code
_entity_poly.pdbx_strand_id
1 'polypeptide(L)'
;ELVLHLTTWERVIAHRMKGQALMPSDEENFPQVSVATDAAWREALQKLRTTHADLVQRVSSMNEAQLYEPVPGKDYDLNFMLTGAVQHAAYHGGQIALLKKIKQ
;
A
#
# COMPACT_ATOMS: atom_id res chain seq x y z
N GLU A 1 -0.46 11.90 5.70
CA GLU A 1 -1.51 10.88 5.81
C GLU A 1 -1.58 9.96 4.59
N LEU A 2 -1.92 10.42 3.37
CA LEU A 2 -2.07 9.54 2.19
C LEU A 2 -0.84 8.65 1.87
N VAL A 3 0.38 9.15 2.03
CA VAL A 3 1.61 8.35 1.87
C VAL A 3 1.72 7.24 2.93
N LEU A 4 1.34 7.53 4.17
CA LEU A 4 1.35 6.55 5.25
C LEU A 4 0.25 5.50 5.04
N HIS A 5 -0.93 5.92 4.59
CA HIS A 5 -2.04 5.04 4.22
C HIS A 5 -1.62 4.04 3.13
N LEU A 6 -0.99 4.51 2.04
CA LEU A 6 -0.45 3.65 1.00
C LEU A 6 0.56 2.63 1.56
N THR A 7 1.46 3.10 2.44
CA THR A 7 2.44 2.22 3.11
C THR A 7 1.75 1.14 3.94
N THR A 8 0.68 1.46 4.68
CA THR A 8 -0.10 0.46 5.44
C THR A 8 -0.68 -0.60 4.50
N TRP A 9 -1.34 -0.20 3.41
CA TRP A 9 -1.99 -1.15 2.52
C TRP A 9 -1.01 -2.03 1.74
N GLU A 10 0.14 -1.51 1.31
CA GLU A 10 1.20 -2.35 0.72
C GLU A 10 1.72 -3.39 1.72
N ARG A 11 1.87 -3.04 3.00
CA ARG A 11 2.21 -4.01 4.05
C ARG A 11 1.12 -5.05 4.20
N VAL A 12 -0.16 -4.66 4.21
CA VAL A 12 -1.29 -5.60 4.31
C VAL A 12 -1.29 -6.59 3.14
N ILE A 13 -1.10 -6.10 1.92
CA ILE A 13 -0.98 -6.92 0.72
C ILE A 13 0.19 -7.91 0.87
N ALA A 14 1.37 -7.43 1.30
CA ALA A 14 2.54 -8.28 1.49
C ALA A 14 2.35 -9.38 2.56
N HIS A 15 1.53 -9.16 3.58
CA HIS A 15 1.16 -10.21 4.56
C HIS A 15 0.17 -11.20 3.95
N ARG A 16 -0.82 -10.72 3.20
CA ARG A 16 -1.80 -11.58 2.53
C ARG A 16 -1.15 -12.49 1.48
N MET A 17 -0.15 -12.01 0.75
CA MET A 17 0.68 -12.83 -0.15
C MET A 17 1.47 -13.93 0.57
N LYS A 18 1.63 -13.87 1.90
CA LYS A 18 2.24 -14.93 2.72
C LYS A 18 1.22 -15.87 3.36
N GLY A 19 -0.05 -15.81 2.92
CA GLY A 19 -1.13 -16.60 3.51
C GLY A 19 -1.67 -16.04 4.83
N GLN A 20 -1.29 -14.82 5.22
CA GLN A 20 -1.70 -14.22 6.49
C GLN A 20 -2.87 -13.25 6.28
N ALA A 21 -4.02 -13.57 6.86
CA ALA A 21 -5.12 -12.62 6.94
C ALA A 21 -4.71 -11.44 7.84
N LEU A 22 -4.60 -10.26 7.25
CA LEU A 22 -4.33 -9.01 7.98
C LEU A 22 -5.37 -7.96 7.60
N MET A 23 -5.88 -7.28 8.62
CA MET A 23 -6.74 -6.11 8.49
C MET A 23 -6.20 -5.05 9.45
N PRO A 24 -5.86 -3.84 8.98
CA PRO A 24 -5.41 -2.77 9.86
C PRO A 24 -6.58 -2.25 10.69
N SER A 25 -6.32 -1.77 11.91
CA SER A 25 -7.27 -0.93 12.64
C SER A 25 -7.50 0.40 11.91
N ASP A 26 -8.49 1.19 12.33
CA ASP A 26 -8.73 2.52 11.74
C ASP A 26 -7.52 3.45 11.94
N GLU A 27 -6.86 3.37 13.10
CA GLU A 27 -5.64 4.12 13.42
C GLU A 27 -4.45 3.66 12.57
N GLU A 28 -4.35 2.37 12.27
CA GLU A 28 -3.29 1.85 11.38
C GLU A 28 -3.57 2.17 9.91
N ASN A 29 -4.84 2.18 9.51
CA ASN A 29 -5.31 2.49 8.17
C ASN A 29 -4.98 3.95 7.80
N PHE A 30 -5.17 4.88 8.73
CA PHE A 30 -4.74 6.27 8.62
C PHE A 30 -3.89 6.68 9.83
N PRO A 31 -2.58 6.39 9.80
CA PRO A 31 -1.70 6.74 10.90
C PRO A 31 -1.70 8.24 11.16
N GLN A 32 -1.90 8.61 12.43
CA GLN A 32 -1.90 10.00 12.87
C GLN A 32 -0.55 10.65 12.55
N VAL A 33 -0.59 11.83 11.94
CA VAL A 33 0.59 12.68 11.73
C VAL A 33 0.67 13.68 12.87
N SER A 34 1.50 13.39 13.87
CA SER A 34 1.66 14.25 15.05
C SER A 34 2.38 15.57 14.74
N VAL A 35 3.38 15.54 13.85
CA VAL A 35 4.11 16.73 13.40
C VAL A 35 4.40 16.63 11.90
N ALA A 36 3.92 17.60 11.13
CA ALA A 36 4.16 17.68 9.69
C ALA A 36 5.42 18.50 9.37
N THR A 37 6.61 17.93 9.61
CA THR A 37 7.89 18.53 9.19
C THR A 37 8.40 17.93 7.88
N ASP A 38 9.35 18.62 7.23
CA ASP A 38 10.07 18.07 6.07
C ASP A 38 10.81 16.77 6.39
N ALA A 39 11.33 16.63 7.62
CA ALA A 39 11.98 15.40 8.06
C ALA A 39 10.97 14.25 8.14
N ALA A 40 9.82 14.44 8.79
CA ALA A 40 8.75 13.45 8.87
C ALA A 40 8.21 13.09 7.48
N TRP A 41 8.12 14.06 6.57
CA TRP A 41 7.73 13.83 5.19
C TRP A 41 8.74 12.95 4.43
N ARG A 42 10.04 13.25 4.52
CA ARG A 42 11.10 12.42 3.91
C ARG A 42 11.10 11.00 4.46
N GLU A 43 10.90 10.83 5.76
CA GLU A 43 10.78 9.51 6.39
C GLU A 43 9.57 8.72 5.86
N ALA A 44 8.39 9.36 5.78
CA ALA A 44 7.19 8.73 5.22
C ALA A 44 7.41 8.27 3.77
N LEU A 45 8.05 9.09 2.94
CA LEU A 45 8.39 8.72 1.57
C LEU A 45 9.39 7.57 1.50
N GLN A 46 10.42 7.58 2.35
CA GLN A 46 11.40 6.49 2.40
C GLN A 46 10.74 5.17 2.80
N LYS A 47 9.85 5.20 3.79
CA LYS A 47 9.11 4.02 4.24
C LYS A 47 8.21 3.45 3.15
N LEU A 48 7.50 4.32 2.42
CA LEU A 48 6.70 3.89 1.27
C LEU A 48 7.59 3.26 0.20
N ARG A 49 8.71 3.90 -0.16
CA ARG A 49 9.64 3.37 -1.18
C ARG A 49 10.20 2.00 -0.82
N THR A 50 10.64 1.81 0.43
CA THR A 50 11.15 0.52 0.90
C THR A 50 10.05 -0.55 0.88
N THR A 51 8.85 -0.22 1.38
CA THR A 51 7.69 -1.14 1.38
C THR A 51 7.30 -1.55 -0.03
N HIS A 52 7.28 -0.58 -0.95
CA HIS A 52 6.95 -0.80 -2.35
C HIS A 52 7.99 -1.69 -3.04
N ALA A 53 9.28 -1.44 -2.80
CA ALA A 53 10.37 -2.25 -3.34
C ALA A 53 10.25 -3.72 -2.89
N ASP A 54 9.96 -3.95 -1.61
CA ASP A 54 9.72 -5.29 -1.07
C ASP A 54 8.51 -5.97 -1.73
N LEU A 55 7.42 -5.23 -1.95
CA LEU A 55 6.22 -5.74 -2.60
C LEU A 55 6.51 -6.11 -4.06
N VAL A 56 7.16 -5.23 -4.82
CA VAL A 56 7.55 -5.47 -6.22
C VAL A 56 8.48 -6.67 -6.32
N GLN A 57 9.46 -6.81 -5.42
CA GLN A 57 10.36 -7.96 -5.40
C GLN A 57 9.58 -9.27 -5.20
N ARG A 58 8.60 -9.29 -4.29
CA ARG A 58 7.75 -10.46 -4.06
C ARG A 58 6.95 -10.83 -5.29
N VAL A 59 6.23 -9.85 -5.87
CA VAL A 59 5.43 -10.07 -7.08
C VAL A 59 6.30 -10.56 -8.23
N SER A 60 7.50 -10.00 -8.41
CA SER A 60 8.44 -10.40 -9.47
C SER A 60 9.00 -11.81 -9.29
N SER A 61 8.95 -12.36 -8.07
CA SER A 61 9.39 -13.74 -7.78
C SER A 61 8.27 -14.78 -7.88
N MET A 62 7.02 -14.36 -8.11
CA MET A 62 5.89 -15.27 -8.26
C MET A 62 5.91 -15.94 -9.63
N ASN A 63 5.46 -17.19 -9.67
CA ASN A 63 5.01 -17.79 -10.92
C ASN A 63 3.57 -17.35 -11.24
N GLU A 64 3.17 -17.46 -12.50
CA GLU A 64 1.85 -16.99 -12.95
C GLU A 64 0.69 -17.74 -12.28
N ALA A 65 0.83 -19.03 -11.99
CA ALA A 65 -0.22 -19.82 -11.35
C ALA A 65 -0.56 -19.30 -9.94
N GLN A 66 0.43 -18.77 -9.22
CA GLN A 66 0.21 -18.17 -7.90
C GLN A 66 -0.70 -16.93 -7.96
N LEU A 67 -0.79 -16.23 -9.09
CA LEU A 67 -1.68 -15.07 -9.22
C LEU A 67 -3.15 -15.45 -9.04
N TYR A 68 -3.51 -16.71 -9.28
CA TYR A 68 -4.87 -17.22 -9.16
C TYR A 68 -5.14 -17.92 -7.82
N GLU A 69 -4.19 -17.87 -6.87
CA GLU A 69 -4.41 -18.36 -5.51
C GLU A 69 -5.34 -17.42 -4.73
N PRO A 70 -6.24 -17.96 -3.87
CA PRO A 70 -7.17 -17.16 -3.11
C PRO A 70 -6.47 -16.30 -2.06
N VAL A 71 -6.96 -15.08 -1.86
CA VAL A 71 -6.49 -14.23 -0.76
C VAL A 71 -7.09 -14.70 0.56
N PRO A 72 -6.30 -14.87 1.64
CA PRO A 72 -6.80 -15.30 2.94
C PRO A 72 -7.96 -14.44 3.45
N GLY A 73 -9.11 -15.07 3.68
CA GLY A 73 -10.32 -14.42 4.20
C GLY A 73 -11.05 -13.53 3.18
N LYS A 74 -10.85 -13.74 1.87
CA LYS A 74 -11.51 -13.02 0.78
C LYS A 74 -12.07 -13.99 -0.26
N ASP A 75 -12.97 -13.48 -1.08
CA ASP A 75 -13.65 -14.17 -2.17
C ASP A 75 -13.00 -13.91 -3.55
N TYR A 76 -11.78 -13.36 -3.55
CA TYR A 76 -10.99 -13.03 -4.74
C TYR A 76 -9.55 -13.54 -4.64
N ASP A 77 -8.85 -13.55 -5.78
CA ASP A 77 -7.47 -14.04 -5.91
C ASP A 77 -6.40 -12.95 -5.78
N LEU A 78 -5.12 -13.36 -5.76
CA LEU A 78 -3.98 -12.45 -5.69
C LEU A 78 -3.94 -11.49 -6.88
N ASN A 79 -4.33 -11.91 -8.09
CA ASN A 79 -4.37 -11.07 -9.28
C ASN A 79 -5.33 -9.89 -9.12
N PHE A 80 -6.55 -10.15 -8.67
CA PHE A 80 -7.55 -9.13 -8.38
C PHE A 80 -7.02 -8.14 -7.32
N MET A 81 -6.45 -8.64 -6.23
CA MET A 81 -5.89 -7.80 -5.17
C MET A 81 -4.74 -6.92 -5.66
N LEU A 82 -3.79 -7.48 -6.42
CA LEU A 82 -2.62 -6.75 -6.93
C LEU A 82 -3.03 -5.70 -7.97
N THR A 83 -3.99 -6.02 -8.84
CA THR A 83 -4.58 -5.04 -9.76
C THR A 83 -5.26 -3.90 -9.00
N GLY A 84 -6.02 -4.23 -7.95
CA GLY A 84 -6.62 -3.25 -7.04
C GLY A 84 -5.57 -2.37 -6.35
N ALA A 85 -4.42 -2.93 -5.97
CA ALA A 85 -3.32 -2.18 -5.38
C ALA A 85 -2.74 -1.11 -6.33
N VAL A 86 -2.58 -1.44 -7.61
CA VAL A 86 -2.12 -0.48 -8.63
C VAL A 86 -3.13 0.65 -8.80
N GLN A 87 -4.42 0.33 -8.88
CA GLN A 87 -5.48 1.33 -8.99
C GLN A 87 -5.56 2.23 -7.76
N HIS A 88 -5.45 1.65 -6.56
CA HIS A 88 -5.44 2.35 -5.28
C HIS A 88 -4.26 3.34 -5.18
N ALA A 89 -3.06 2.91 -5.58
CA ALA A 89 -1.88 3.76 -5.65
C ALA A 89 -2.07 4.94 -6.62
N ALA A 90 -2.62 4.68 -7.82
CA ALA A 90 -2.90 5.72 -8.81
C ALA A 90 -3.95 6.72 -8.30
N TYR A 91 -5.02 6.24 -7.66
CA TYR A 91 -6.08 7.07 -7.09
C TYR A 91 -5.53 8.05 -6.04
N HIS A 92 -4.77 7.54 -5.06
CA HIS A 92 -4.18 8.40 -4.03
C HIS A 92 -3.05 9.29 -4.56
N GLY A 93 -2.32 8.85 -5.59
CA GLY A 93 -1.39 9.71 -6.33
C GLY A 93 -2.10 10.92 -6.94
N GLY A 94 -3.28 10.71 -7.53
CA GLY A 94 -4.15 11.77 -8.02
C GLY A 94 -4.61 12.73 -6.91
N GLN A 95 -5.05 12.21 -5.77
CA GLN A 95 -5.43 13.04 -4.62
C GLN A 95 -4.25 13.91 -4.11
N ILE A 96 -3.05 13.34 -3.99
CA ILE A 96 -1.84 14.08 -3.59
C ILE A 96 -1.55 15.21 -4.59
N ALA A 97 -1.62 14.94 -5.89
CA ALA A 97 -1.39 15.94 -6.93
C ALA A 97 -2.41 17.09 -6.86
N LEU A 98 -3.70 16.78 -6.66
CA LEU A 98 -4.76 17.79 -6.49
C LEU A 98 -4.53 18.64 -5.24
N LEU A 99 -4.24 18.01 -4.09
CA LEU A 99 -3.96 18.72 -2.83
C LEU A 99 -2.74 19.65 -2.96
N LYS A 100 -1.70 19.21 -3.67
CA LYS A 100 -0.52 20.04 -3.94
C LYS A 100 -0.87 21.26 -4.79
N LYS A 101 -1.76 21.11 -5.78
CA LYS A 101 -2.21 22.21 -6.63
C LYS A 101 -3.09 23.21 -5.89
N ILE A 102 -3.93 22.75 -4.96
CA ILE A 102 -4.84 23.61 -4.18
C ILE A 102 -4.10 24.39 -3.09
N LYS A 103 -2.98 23.85 -2.57
CA LYS A 103 -2.16 24.51 -1.55
C LYS A 103 -1.13 25.50 -2.10
N GLN A 104 -1.01 25.62 -3.42
CA GLN A 104 -0.20 26.64 -4.11
C GLN A 104 -1.08 27.86 -4.42
#